data_AF-A0A914UIF5-F1
#
_entry.id   AF-A0A914UIF5-F1
#
_cell.length_a   1.000
_cell.length_b   1.000
_cell.length_c   1.000
_cell.angle_alpha   90.00
_cell.angle_beta   90.00
_cell.angle_gamma   90.00
#
_symmetry.space_group_name_H-M   'P 1'
#
loop_
_entity.id
_entity.type
_entity.pdbx_description
1 polymer ?
#
loop_
_entity_poly.entity_id
_entity_poly.type
_entity_poly.pdbx_seq_one_letter_code
_entity_poly.pdbx_strand_id
1 'polypeptide(L)'
;METVKSPSLYVHAAIHQVIDDSSSTEDKQSPRSEVLLLSKEFVLRNPEDPELQQKAIAFFDVGSQLSFITTDVAKKLKLKPSNQEKIAISTFAAKKPTEVHSQGYEIDMKHSKGTLKMRVSSLKKLTDHIMVPVEDKKHEEATSLQGKRVVPSILIGADYFWDVINAGGEQKLPSGFHRIDSKIGPMFCGKGRMTSMMVVQQKDEVSKSMEDTVEKFWKLEAIGVLDNPEVDDDEVALQQFQKSVKIKDGRYVVKWPWKDKNPDLPSNYILCMGRLVSTLKRLKEKPDILQKYDDIMKEQLQKNIIEPVKDVDQHSGIVHYLPHHPVITPNKATTKVRIVYNASAKARRGAKSLNDCLYRGPMLLPDLCGMLIRFRTYEVAIVADVEKAFLQLVLEQEDRDAVRFIWLKDINKPWSQDNLQIYRFCQVAFGVISSPFLLAATIRYHLQQSGTKVAKEIEENVYADNVLMEAMNTKEAQEKCKEAKAIFKEALMNLREFTSNDQQINAEFADEGQRETVKFLGIPWNTSKDTLTARLPPIENVEQSTKRQVLKAIASIYDPLGLLAPAIVPAKQFFQELWKKEV
;
A
#
# COMPACT_ATOMS: atom_id res chain seq x y z
N MET A 1 17.44 5.40 30.95
CA MET A 1 18.18 4.26 30.36
C MET A 1 17.50 3.92 29.05
N GLU A 2 18.05 4.42 27.96
CA GLU A 2 17.51 4.32 26.61
C GLU A 2 17.78 2.92 26.03
N THR A 3 16.72 2.13 25.81
CA THR A 3 16.79 0.94 24.97
C THR A 3 16.56 1.34 23.52
N VAL A 4 17.65 1.48 22.77
CA VAL A 4 17.66 1.63 21.31
C VAL A 4 17.03 0.38 20.68
N LYS A 5 15.85 0.53 20.06
CA LYS A 5 15.18 -0.53 19.30
C LYS A 5 15.80 -0.61 17.90
N SER A 6 16.29 -1.79 17.49
CA SER A 6 16.75 -2.06 16.13
C SER A 6 15.55 -2.28 15.19
N PRO A 7 15.49 -1.69 14.00
CA PRO A 7 14.53 -2.09 12.97
C PRO A 7 14.78 -3.55 12.54
N SER A 8 13.72 -4.30 12.23
CA SER A 8 13.79 -5.56 11.48
C SER A 8 14.24 -5.27 10.06
N LEU A 9 15.52 -5.54 9.76
CA LEU A 9 16.12 -5.24 8.47
C LEU A 9 16.33 -6.50 7.65
N TYR A 10 15.57 -6.61 6.56
CA TYR A 10 15.67 -7.66 5.56
C TYR A 10 16.82 -7.37 4.61
N VAL A 11 17.74 -8.33 4.45
CA VAL A 11 18.71 -8.27 3.36
C VAL A 11 18.04 -8.83 2.12
N HIS A 12 17.38 -7.97 1.34
CA HIS A 12 17.06 -8.33 -0.04
C HIS A 12 18.36 -8.34 -0.85
N ALA A 13 19.14 -9.42 -0.75
CA ALA A 13 19.77 -9.96 -1.94
C ALA A 13 18.65 -10.05 -3.00
N ALA A 14 18.87 -9.55 -4.22
CA ALA A 14 17.80 -9.37 -5.20
C ALA A 14 17.27 -10.72 -5.74
N ILE A 15 16.51 -11.42 -4.91
CA ILE A 15 15.78 -12.62 -5.26
C ILE A 15 14.49 -12.15 -5.90
N HIS A 16 14.54 -12.01 -7.23
CA HIS A 16 13.35 -11.75 -8.02
C HIS A 16 12.52 -13.02 -8.17
N GLN A 17 11.62 -13.29 -7.22
CA GLN A 17 10.49 -14.17 -7.48
C GLN A 17 9.37 -13.34 -8.14
N VAL A 18 8.88 -13.82 -9.29
CA VAL A 18 7.66 -13.27 -9.89
C VAL A 18 6.51 -13.64 -8.97
N ILE A 19 5.89 -12.64 -8.34
CA ILE A 19 4.61 -12.83 -7.65
C ILE A 19 3.53 -12.82 -8.73
N ASP A 20 3.08 -14.00 -9.15
CA ASP A 20 1.86 -14.13 -9.95
C ASP A 20 0.64 -14.00 -9.02
N ASP A 21 -0.07 -12.88 -9.13
CA ASP A 21 -1.32 -12.59 -8.41
C ASP A 21 -2.54 -13.32 -9.01
N SER A 22 -2.35 -14.49 -9.62
CA SER A 22 -3.45 -15.31 -10.11
C SER A 22 -3.97 -16.21 -8.98
N SER A 23 -5.05 -15.78 -8.33
CA SER A 23 -5.95 -16.69 -7.63
C SER A 23 -6.58 -17.64 -8.67
N SER A 24 -5.93 -18.77 -8.93
CA SER A 24 -6.52 -19.89 -9.65
C SER A 24 -6.29 -21.15 -8.84
N THR A 25 -7.35 -21.93 -8.63
CA THR A 25 -7.30 -23.32 -8.22
C THR A 25 -6.38 -24.09 -9.16
N GLU A 26 -5.17 -24.43 -8.71
CA GLU A 26 -4.16 -25.05 -9.56
C GLU A 26 -4.20 -26.58 -9.48
N ASP A 27 -4.26 -27.16 -10.67
CA ASP A 27 -4.10 -28.56 -10.98
C ASP A 27 -2.71 -29.05 -10.52
N LYS A 28 -2.68 -30.03 -9.62
CA LYS A 28 -1.47 -30.55 -8.98
C LYS A 28 -0.89 -31.67 -9.85
N GLN A 29 0.32 -31.46 -10.42
CA GLN A 29 1.36 -32.44 -10.83
C GLN A 29 2.09 -32.14 -12.16
N SER A 30 1.77 -31.06 -12.89
CA SER A 30 2.47 -30.75 -14.14
C SER A 30 3.80 -29.99 -13.93
N PRO A 31 4.91 -30.35 -14.61
CA PRO A 31 6.19 -29.63 -14.52
C PRO A 31 6.06 -28.17 -15.01
N ARG A 32 6.57 -27.21 -14.22
CA ARG A 32 6.56 -25.77 -14.55
C ARG A 32 7.96 -25.22 -14.78
N SER A 33 8.06 -24.13 -15.53
CA SER A 33 9.31 -23.41 -15.71
C SER A 33 9.63 -22.60 -14.45
N GLU A 34 10.74 -22.89 -13.81
CA GLU A 34 11.19 -22.28 -12.55
C GLU A 34 12.64 -21.80 -12.66
N VAL A 35 13.03 -20.87 -11.79
CA VAL A 35 14.42 -20.38 -11.68
C VAL A 35 14.99 -20.78 -10.32
N LEU A 36 16.07 -21.57 -10.35
CA LEU A 36 16.82 -21.96 -9.16
C LEU A 36 18.01 -21.02 -8.94
N LEU A 37 18.07 -20.47 -7.74
CA LEU A 37 19.26 -19.79 -7.25
C LEU A 37 20.29 -20.83 -6.80
N LEU A 38 21.57 -20.47 -6.91
CA LEU A 38 22.63 -21.37 -6.50
C LEU A 38 22.59 -21.56 -4.98
N SER A 39 22.38 -22.80 -4.57
CA SER A 39 22.15 -23.17 -3.18
C SER A 39 22.52 -24.62 -2.90
N LYS A 40 22.93 -24.91 -1.65
CA LYS A 40 23.31 -26.25 -1.21
C LYS A 40 23.24 -26.40 0.30
N GLU A 41 22.81 -27.57 0.78
CA GLU A 41 22.94 -27.94 2.18
C GLU A 41 24.36 -28.47 2.46
N PHE A 42 24.99 -27.97 3.51
CA PHE A 42 26.27 -28.50 4.02
C PHE A 42 26.39 -28.34 5.53
N VAL A 43 27.47 -28.90 6.10
CA VAL A 43 27.73 -28.90 7.55
C VAL A 43 28.71 -27.79 7.91
N LEU A 44 28.27 -26.91 8.80
CA LEU A 44 29.08 -25.90 9.48
C LEU A 44 29.55 -26.44 10.83
N ARG A 45 30.73 -25.98 11.28
CA ARG A 45 31.34 -26.37 12.55
C ARG A 45 31.88 -25.17 13.30
N ASN A 46 31.90 -25.26 14.62
CA ASN A 46 32.65 -24.34 15.46
C ASN A 46 34.16 -24.65 15.33
N PRO A 47 35.01 -23.68 14.97
CA PRO A 47 36.46 -23.90 14.87
C PRO A 47 37.14 -24.24 16.20
N GLU A 48 36.57 -23.80 17.33
CA GLU A 48 37.09 -24.07 18.68
C GLU A 48 36.56 -25.38 19.29
N ASP A 49 35.42 -25.86 18.80
CA ASP A 49 34.79 -27.11 19.25
C ASP A 49 34.21 -27.88 18.04
N PRO A 50 35.02 -28.73 17.38
CA PRO A 50 34.61 -29.43 16.17
C PRO A 50 33.43 -30.40 16.33
N GLU A 51 33.04 -30.75 17.56
CA GLU A 51 31.86 -31.58 17.85
C GLU A 51 30.55 -30.78 17.70
N LEU A 52 30.61 -29.45 17.82
CA LEU A 52 29.48 -28.57 17.55
C LEU A 52 29.34 -28.36 16.05
N GLN A 53 28.37 -29.07 15.45
CA GLN A 53 28.11 -29.04 14.02
C GLN A 53 26.63 -28.77 13.73
N GLN A 54 26.36 -28.03 12.66
CA GLN A 54 25.00 -27.68 12.24
C GLN A 54 24.88 -27.80 10.73
N LYS A 55 23.87 -28.53 10.25
CA LYS A 55 23.47 -28.48 8.85
C LYS A 55 22.86 -27.12 8.54
N ALA A 56 23.33 -26.51 7.46
CA ALA A 56 22.92 -25.19 7.02
C ALA A 56 22.65 -25.24 5.51
N ILE A 57 21.57 -24.57 5.08
CA ILE A 57 21.31 -24.34 3.67
C ILE A 57 21.95 -23.02 3.29
N ALA A 58 22.93 -23.10 2.40
CA ALA A 58 23.61 -21.95 1.87
C ALA A 58 22.93 -21.42 0.62
N PHE A 59 22.88 -20.10 0.55
CA PHE A 59 22.56 -19.34 -0.65
C PHE A 59 23.82 -18.62 -1.12
N PHE A 60 24.17 -18.79 -2.40
CA PHE A 60 25.37 -18.19 -2.98
C PHE A 60 24.98 -16.94 -3.78
N ASP A 61 25.54 -15.80 -3.41
CA ASP A 61 25.24 -14.51 -4.04
C ASP A 61 26.51 -13.68 -4.24
N VAL A 62 27.03 -13.69 -5.47
CA VAL A 62 28.18 -12.87 -5.86
C VAL A 62 27.88 -11.37 -5.92
N GLY A 63 26.61 -10.97 -5.81
CA GLY A 63 26.22 -9.57 -5.60
C GLY A 63 26.51 -9.07 -4.19
N SER A 64 26.72 -9.97 -3.23
CA SER A 64 27.17 -9.64 -1.89
C SER A 64 28.70 -9.64 -1.82
N GLN A 65 29.29 -8.58 -1.30
CA GLN A 65 30.74 -8.51 -1.07
C GLN A 65 31.20 -9.34 0.13
N LEU A 66 30.29 -9.61 1.07
CA LEU A 66 30.57 -10.31 2.33
C LEU A 66 29.69 -11.55 2.46
N SER A 67 30.18 -12.53 3.21
CA SER A 67 29.42 -13.71 3.64
C SER A 67 28.74 -13.48 4.99
N PHE A 68 27.54 -14.03 5.15
CA PHE A 68 26.71 -13.81 6.33
C PHE A 68 26.13 -15.10 6.90
N ILE A 69 25.90 -15.12 8.20
CA ILE A 69 25.23 -16.23 8.91
C ILE A 69 24.04 -15.72 9.71
N THR A 70 23.02 -16.55 9.92
CA THR A 70 21.96 -16.16 10.85
C THR A 70 22.44 -16.18 12.30
N THR A 71 21.95 -15.25 13.11
CA THR A 71 22.24 -15.21 14.56
C THR A 71 21.86 -16.51 15.26
N ASP A 72 20.86 -17.22 14.76
CA ASP A 72 20.40 -18.49 15.34
C ASP A 72 21.39 -19.63 15.12
N VAL A 73 21.98 -19.72 13.92
CA VAL A 73 23.02 -20.73 13.67
C VAL A 73 24.29 -20.40 14.45
N ALA A 74 24.68 -19.13 14.54
CA ALA A 74 25.81 -18.72 15.35
C ALA A 74 25.66 -19.12 16.83
N LYS A 75 24.45 -18.93 17.40
CA LYS A 75 24.11 -19.37 18.76
C LYS A 75 24.11 -20.88 18.91
N LYS A 76 23.53 -21.63 17.96
CA LYS A 76 23.49 -23.11 17.99
C LYS A 76 24.90 -23.72 17.96
N LEU A 77 25.79 -23.14 17.17
CA LEU A 77 27.20 -23.53 17.11
C LEU A 77 28.03 -22.98 18.29
N LYS A 78 27.44 -22.15 19.17
CA LYS A 78 28.10 -21.48 20.30
C LYS A 78 29.38 -20.73 19.87
N LEU A 79 29.32 -20.04 18.73
CA LEU A 79 30.46 -19.30 18.21
C LEU A 79 30.78 -18.11 19.10
N LYS A 80 32.08 -17.84 19.29
CA LYS A 80 32.53 -16.61 19.96
C LYS A 80 32.54 -15.44 18.96
N PRO A 81 31.98 -14.28 19.33
CA PRO A 81 32.05 -13.11 18.48
C PRO A 81 33.51 -12.62 18.40
N SER A 82 34.02 -12.40 17.20
CA SER A 82 35.38 -11.89 17.00
C SER A 82 35.45 -10.37 17.13
N ASN A 83 34.45 -9.65 16.62
CA ASN A 83 34.31 -8.19 16.72
C ASN A 83 32.88 -7.73 16.46
N GLN A 84 32.57 -6.51 16.89
CA GLN A 84 31.33 -5.82 16.52
C GLN A 84 31.57 -4.98 15.25
N GLU A 85 30.66 -5.09 14.29
CA GLU A 85 30.77 -4.49 12.97
C GLU A 85 29.51 -3.68 12.64
N LYS A 86 29.68 -2.56 11.93
CA LYS A 86 28.58 -1.84 11.29
C LYS A 86 28.66 -2.11 9.79
N ILE A 87 27.59 -2.64 9.22
CA ILE A 87 27.53 -3.05 7.82
C ILE A 87 26.54 -2.16 7.09
N ALA A 88 27.01 -1.53 6.02
CA ALA A 88 26.18 -0.74 5.11
C ALA A 88 25.67 -1.65 3.98
N ILE A 89 24.35 -1.80 3.87
CA ILE A 89 23.69 -2.65 2.87
C ILE A 89 23.08 -1.75 1.81
N SER A 90 23.59 -1.86 0.58
CA SER A 90 23.10 -1.12 -0.58
C SER A 90 22.39 -2.05 -1.55
N THR A 91 21.07 -1.89 -1.70
CA THR A 91 20.28 -2.62 -2.71
C THR A 91 20.13 -1.81 -4.00
N PHE A 92 19.63 -2.44 -5.07
CA PHE A 92 19.44 -1.78 -6.37
C PHE A 92 18.71 -0.44 -6.25
N ALA A 93 19.33 0.63 -6.76
CA ALA A 93 18.84 2.00 -6.78
C ALA A 93 18.56 2.66 -5.40
N ALA A 94 19.07 2.09 -4.29
CA ALA A 94 19.00 2.74 -2.99
C ALA A 94 19.84 4.02 -2.97
N LYS A 95 19.21 5.18 -2.71
CA LYS A 95 19.90 6.48 -2.62
C LYS A 95 20.81 6.60 -1.39
N LYS A 96 20.53 5.81 -0.34
CA LYS A 96 21.35 5.72 0.88
C LYS A 96 21.43 4.26 1.33
N PRO A 97 22.60 3.77 1.76
CA PRO A 97 22.75 2.44 2.31
C PRO A 97 21.98 2.30 3.63
N THR A 98 21.52 1.09 3.93
CA THR A 98 20.96 0.81 5.25
C THR A 98 22.03 0.25 6.18
N GLU A 99 22.20 0.86 7.34
CA GLU A 99 23.19 0.42 8.33
C GLU A 99 22.61 -0.65 9.25
N VAL A 100 23.36 -1.75 9.42
CA VAL A 100 23.01 -2.87 10.30
C VAL A 100 24.15 -3.13 11.26
N HIS A 101 23.80 -3.33 12.54
CA HIS A 101 24.75 -3.80 13.54
C HIS A 101 24.90 -5.31 13.41
N SER A 102 26.15 -5.74 13.28
CA SER A 102 26.51 -7.14 13.09
C SER A 102 27.64 -7.53 14.04
N GLN A 103 27.81 -8.83 14.22
CA GLN A 103 28.94 -9.42 14.91
C GLN A 103 29.67 -10.35 13.95
N GLY A 104 30.98 -10.23 13.88
CA GLY A 104 31.85 -11.13 13.15
C GLY A 104 32.00 -12.46 13.90
N TYR A 105 32.07 -13.56 13.14
CA TYR A 105 32.29 -14.90 13.65
C TYR A 105 33.25 -15.65 12.73
N GLU A 106 34.04 -16.56 13.31
CA GLU A 106 34.78 -17.56 12.54
C GLU A 106 34.00 -18.88 12.52
N ILE A 107 33.90 -19.48 11.33
CA ILE A 107 33.22 -20.76 11.12
C ILE A 107 34.00 -21.66 10.17
N ASP A 108 33.87 -22.95 10.38
CA ASP A 108 34.49 -23.97 9.55
C ASP A 108 33.42 -24.65 8.67
N MET A 109 33.61 -24.61 7.35
CA MET A 109 32.79 -25.35 6.39
C MET A 109 33.50 -26.64 6.00
N LYS A 110 32.88 -27.78 6.28
CA LYS A 110 33.41 -29.08 5.86
C LYS A 110 33.13 -29.32 4.38
N HIS A 111 34.13 -29.76 3.63
CA HIS A 111 33.98 -30.15 2.23
C HIS A 111 34.79 -31.41 1.90
N SER A 112 34.64 -31.93 0.68
CA SER A 112 35.24 -33.22 0.26
C SER A 112 36.78 -33.28 0.31
N LYS A 113 37.45 -32.12 0.28
CA LYS A 113 38.91 -31.99 0.23
C LYS A 113 39.52 -31.45 1.53
N GLY A 114 38.71 -31.26 2.58
CA GLY A 114 39.17 -30.66 3.84
C GLY A 114 38.13 -29.73 4.47
N THR A 115 38.61 -28.67 5.10
CA THR A 115 37.79 -27.68 5.78
C THR A 115 38.17 -26.29 5.29
N LEU A 116 37.18 -25.49 4.94
CA LEU A 116 37.34 -24.08 4.59
C LEU A 116 36.98 -23.23 5.79
N LYS A 117 37.95 -22.46 6.30
CA LYS A 117 37.71 -21.47 7.36
C LYS A 117 37.15 -20.19 6.75
N MET A 118 36.08 -19.67 7.32
CA MET A 118 35.41 -18.46 6.83
C MET A 118 35.16 -17.50 7.99
N ARG A 119 35.28 -16.21 7.69
CA ARG A 119 34.80 -15.15 8.57
C ARG A 119 33.48 -14.65 8.02
N VAL A 120 32.45 -14.63 8.85
CA VAL A 120 31.11 -14.23 8.47
C VAL A 120 30.55 -13.20 9.43
N SER A 121 29.70 -12.31 8.91
CA SER A 121 28.97 -11.36 9.74
C SER A 121 27.56 -11.86 10.03
N SER A 122 27.05 -11.67 11.25
CA SER A 122 25.73 -12.18 11.62
C SER A 122 24.59 -11.24 11.28
N LEU A 123 23.47 -11.79 10.82
CA LEU A 123 22.20 -11.09 10.62
C LEU A 123 21.06 -11.88 11.25
N LYS A 124 19.95 -11.23 11.63
CA LYS A 124 18.79 -11.95 12.18
C LYS A 124 18.15 -12.85 11.12
N LYS A 125 18.03 -12.35 9.89
CA LYS A 125 17.46 -13.06 8.74
C LYS A 125 18.23 -12.67 7.48
N LEU A 126 18.49 -13.65 6.62
CA LEU A 126 19.22 -13.44 5.37
C LEU A 126 18.27 -13.08 4.24
N THR A 127 17.28 -13.93 3.97
CA THR A 127 16.26 -13.71 2.93
C THR A 127 15.01 -14.55 3.25
N ASP A 128 13.97 -14.41 2.44
CA ASP A 128 12.78 -15.27 2.48
C ASP A 128 13.05 -16.64 1.83
N HIS A 129 11.99 -17.41 1.59
CA HIS A 129 12.07 -18.75 1.04
C HIS A 129 12.69 -18.78 -0.36
N ILE A 130 13.72 -19.61 -0.53
CA ILE A 130 14.29 -19.96 -1.83
C ILE A 130 13.85 -21.37 -2.23
N MET A 131 13.74 -21.60 -3.53
CA MET A 131 13.56 -22.94 -4.07
C MET A 131 14.89 -23.67 -4.09
N VAL A 132 14.94 -24.88 -3.53
CA VAL A 132 16.10 -25.77 -3.60
C VAL A 132 15.68 -27.14 -4.15
N PRO A 133 16.53 -27.80 -4.95
CA PRO A 133 16.26 -29.17 -5.40
C PRO A 133 16.29 -30.14 -4.22
N VAL A 134 15.40 -31.13 -4.23
CA VAL A 134 15.41 -32.26 -3.30
C VAL A 134 16.51 -33.22 -3.76
N GLU A 135 17.47 -33.58 -2.90
CA GLU A 135 18.57 -34.46 -3.28
C GLU A 135 18.06 -35.87 -3.67
N ASP A 136 18.20 -36.20 -4.96
CA ASP A 136 17.90 -37.51 -5.54
C ASP A 136 19.08 -37.96 -6.44
N LYS A 137 19.36 -39.26 -6.45
CA LYS A 137 20.47 -39.86 -7.20
C LYS A 137 20.27 -39.82 -8.73
N LYS A 138 19.10 -39.42 -9.22
CA LYS A 138 18.71 -39.45 -10.65
C LYS A 138 18.63 -38.07 -11.34
N HIS A 139 19.17 -37.01 -10.76
CA HIS A 139 19.03 -35.65 -11.31
C HIS A 139 19.63 -35.44 -12.71
N GLU A 140 20.67 -36.19 -13.07
CA GLU A 140 21.42 -35.96 -14.32
C GLU A 140 20.63 -36.38 -15.57
N GLU A 141 19.72 -37.34 -15.44
CA GLU A 141 18.90 -37.88 -16.53
C GLU A 141 17.45 -37.35 -16.49
N ALA A 142 17.09 -36.60 -15.44
CA ALA A 142 15.71 -36.18 -15.21
C ALA A 142 15.29 -35.05 -16.16
N THR A 143 14.13 -35.20 -16.79
CA THR A 143 13.49 -34.16 -17.62
C THR A 143 12.81 -33.06 -16.79
N SER A 144 12.70 -33.26 -15.48
CA SER A 144 12.31 -32.25 -14.49
C SER A 144 12.90 -32.57 -13.12
N LEU A 145 13.25 -31.54 -12.34
CA LEU A 145 13.70 -31.71 -10.95
C LEU A 145 12.52 -31.64 -9.97
N GLN A 146 12.69 -32.15 -8.75
CA GLN A 146 11.78 -31.90 -7.63
C GLN A 146 12.33 -30.80 -6.74
N GLY A 147 11.50 -29.83 -6.36
CA GLY A 147 11.90 -28.70 -5.53
C GLY A 147 11.16 -28.61 -4.20
N LYS A 148 11.83 -28.06 -3.18
CA LYS A 148 11.24 -27.65 -1.90
C LYS A 148 11.57 -26.19 -1.59
N ARG A 149 10.68 -25.49 -0.89
CA ARG A 149 10.91 -24.13 -0.37
C ARG A 149 11.61 -24.20 0.98
N VAL A 150 12.68 -23.43 1.15
CA VAL A 150 13.47 -23.38 2.40
C VAL A 150 13.96 -21.96 2.67
N VAL A 151 14.15 -21.62 3.94
CA VAL A 151 14.80 -20.37 4.35
C VAL A 151 16.30 -20.66 4.55
N PRO A 152 17.21 -20.00 3.82
CA PRO A 152 18.64 -20.23 3.97
C PRO A 152 19.17 -19.63 5.27
N SER A 153 20.21 -20.25 5.82
CA SER A 153 20.80 -19.88 7.10
C SER A 153 22.24 -19.36 7.00
N ILE A 154 22.83 -19.44 5.81
CA ILE A 154 24.13 -18.85 5.47
C ILE A 154 24.07 -18.27 4.05
N LEU A 155 24.65 -17.09 3.84
CA LEU A 155 24.86 -16.47 2.54
C LEU A 155 26.36 -16.48 2.27
N ILE A 156 26.77 -17.05 1.14
CA ILE A 156 28.15 -17.03 0.68
C ILE A 156 28.30 -15.95 -0.40
N GLY A 157 29.01 -14.89 -0.05
CA GLY A 157 29.30 -13.75 -0.89
C GLY A 157 30.50 -13.99 -1.81
N ALA A 158 30.86 -12.96 -2.57
CA ALA A 158 32.00 -12.98 -3.49
C ALA A 158 33.35 -13.23 -2.79
N ASP A 159 33.43 -12.96 -1.48
CA ASP A 159 34.59 -13.19 -0.62
C ASP A 159 35.00 -14.67 -0.51
N TYR A 160 34.03 -15.59 -0.53
CA TYR A 160 34.29 -17.04 -0.44
C TYR A 160 33.68 -17.86 -1.59
N PHE A 161 32.88 -17.26 -2.47
CA PHE A 161 32.20 -17.96 -3.56
C PHE A 161 33.15 -18.82 -4.41
N TRP A 162 34.27 -18.23 -4.85
CA TRP A 162 35.25 -18.90 -5.71
C TRP A 162 36.08 -19.95 -4.97
N ASP A 163 36.11 -19.92 -3.64
CA ASP A 163 36.72 -20.97 -2.84
C ASP A 163 35.86 -22.23 -2.77
N VAL A 164 34.56 -22.13 -3.06
CA VAL A 164 33.62 -23.27 -3.02
C VAL A 164 33.41 -23.89 -4.41
N ILE A 165 33.32 -23.07 -5.46
CA ILE A 165 33.05 -23.50 -6.83
C ILE A 165 34.30 -24.10 -7.51
N ASN A 166 34.13 -25.20 -8.25
CA ASN A 166 35.19 -25.72 -9.12
C ASN A 166 35.03 -25.14 -10.53
N ALA A 167 36.07 -24.47 -11.04
CA ALA A 167 36.06 -23.97 -12.42
C ALA A 167 35.99 -25.12 -13.45
N GLY A 168 35.16 -24.98 -14.48
CA GLY A 168 35.06 -25.91 -15.60
C GLY A 168 34.12 -27.12 -15.42
N GLY A 169 33.40 -27.21 -14.31
CA GLY A 169 32.44 -28.30 -14.03
C GLY A 169 30.96 -27.93 -14.25
N GLU A 170 30.66 -27.13 -15.27
CA GLU A 170 29.30 -26.74 -15.61
C GLU A 170 28.70 -27.68 -16.66
N GLN A 171 27.50 -28.20 -16.42
CA GLN A 171 26.75 -29.01 -17.38
C GLN A 171 25.28 -28.60 -17.40
N LYS A 172 24.75 -28.33 -18.60
CA LYS A 172 23.30 -28.14 -18.78
C LYS A 172 22.58 -29.49 -18.80
N LEU A 173 21.55 -29.63 -17.98
CA LEU A 173 20.77 -30.85 -17.84
C LEU A 173 19.56 -30.90 -18.79
N PRO A 174 19.00 -32.08 -19.07
CA PRO A 174 17.76 -32.23 -19.85
C PRO A 174 16.56 -31.47 -19.26
N SER A 175 16.53 -31.26 -17.94
CA SER A 175 15.53 -30.42 -17.26
C SER A 175 15.66 -28.92 -17.61
N GLY A 176 16.77 -28.48 -18.20
CA GLY A 176 17.07 -27.09 -18.54
C GLY A 176 17.94 -26.38 -17.50
N PHE A 177 18.00 -26.88 -16.26
CA PHE A 177 18.89 -26.36 -15.21
C PHE A 177 20.36 -26.64 -15.52
N HIS A 178 21.24 -25.87 -14.88
CA HIS A 178 22.69 -26.05 -14.92
C HIS A 178 23.14 -26.76 -13.65
N ARG A 179 23.89 -27.84 -13.80
CA ARG A 179 24.67 -28.46 -12.73
C ARG A 179 26.03 -27.75 -12.66
N ILE A 180 26.45 -27.41 -11.45
CA ILE A 180 27.77 -26.84 -11.16
C ILE A 180 28.47 -27.73 -10.13
N ASP A 181 29.66 -28.20 -10.46
CA ASP A 181 30.49 -28.93 -9.51
C ASP A 181 31.16 -27.99 -8.50
N SER A 182 31.17 -28.42 -7.24
CA SER A 182 31.75 -27.65 -6.13
C SER A 182 32.43 -28.55 -5.12
N LYS A 183 33.22 -27.97 -4.21
CA LYS A 183 33.87 -28.71 -3.12
C LYS A 183 32.86 -29.39 -2.18
N ILE A 184 31.63 -28.88 -2.10
CA ILE A 184 30.53 -29.39 -1.27
C ILE A 184 29.54 -30.28 -2.06
N GLY A 185 29.95 -30.75 -3.23
CA GLY A 185 29.15 -31.62 -4.11
C GLY A 185 28.45 -30.86 -5.24
N PRO A 186 27.71 -31.56 -6.10
CA PRO A 186 27.00 -30.94 -7.22
C PRO A 186 25.88 -30.02 -6.72
N MET A 187 25.75 -28.86 -7.37
CA MET A 187 24.72 -27.86 -7.13
C MET A 187 23.94 -27.60 -8.42
N PHE A 188 22.72 -27.11 -8.31
CA PHE A 188 21.85 -26.85 -9.46
C PHE A 188 21.32 -25.42 -9.43
N CYS A 189 21.35 -24.73 -10.57
CA CYS A 189 20.86 -23.36 -10.71
C CYS A 189 20.35 -23.05 -12.13
N GLY A 190 19.85 -21.84 -12.34
CA GLY A 190 19.38 -21.36 -13.65
C GLY A 190 17.90 -21.68 -13.89
N LYS A 191 17.45 -21.60 -15.15
CA LYS A 191 16.05 -21.77 -15.53
C LYS A 191 15.79 -23.18 -16.07
N GLY A 192 14.80 -23.88 -15.53
CA GLY A 192 14.48 -25.26 -15.95
C GLY A 192 13.07 -25.71 -15.55
N ARG A 193 12.74 -26.96 -15.87
CA ARG A 193 11.45 -27.60 -15.55
C ARG A 193 11.53 -28.25 -14.17
N MET A 194 10.59 -27.90 -13.29
CA MET A 194 10.54 -28.42 -11.93
C MET A 194 9.11 -28.82 -11.57
N THR A 195 8.98 -29.89 -10.78
CA THR A 195 7.76 -30.28 -10.08
C THR A 195 7.91 -29.89 -8.60
N SER A 196 6.97 -29.12 -8.08
CA SER A 196 6.99 -28.69 -6.67
C SER A 196 6.27 -29.71 -5.80
N MET A 197 6.90 -30.16 -4.71
CA MET A 197 6.21 -30.92 -3.68
C MET A 197 5.67 -29.98 -2.59
N MET A 198 4.41 -30.21 -2.19
CA MET A 198 3.92 -29.69 -0.91
C MET A 198 4.63 -30.47 0.22
N VAL A 199 5.49 -29.80 0.98
CA VAL A 199 5.81 -30.25 2.33
C VAL A 199 4.63 -29.87 3.22
N VAL A 200 4.19 -30.84 4.03
CA VAL A 200 3.11 -30.75 5.01
C VAL A 200 3.23 -29.49 5.86
N GLN A 201 2.07 -28.88 6.10
CA GLN A 201 1.80 -27.65 6.84
C GLN A 201 2.72 -27.41 8.05
N GLN A 202 3.48 -26.32 8.00
CA GLN A 202 3.43 -25.34 9.08
C GLN A 202 2.72 -24.11 8.50
N LYS A 203 1.69 -23.64 9.22
CA LYS A 203 0.86 -22.49 8.82
C LYS A 203 1.71 -21.22 8.76
N ASP A 204 2.29 -20.94 7.60
CA ASP A 204 2.73 -19.59 7.27
C ASP A 204 1.83 -19.06 6.16
N GLU A 205 0.76 -18.40 6.61
CA GLU A 205 0.08 -17.41 5.79
C GLU A 205 1.13 -16.45 5.22
N VAL A 206 0.96 -16.07 3.95
CA VAL A 206 1.70 -14.98 3.32
C VAL A 206 1.55 -13.73 4.19
N SER A 207 2.49 -13.55 5.11
CA SER A 207 2.54 -12.43 6.02
C SER A 207 3.53 -11.45 5.41
N LYS A 208 3.03 -10.27 5.04
CA LYS A 208 3.78 -9.08 5.44
C LYS A 208 4.12 -9.31 6.91
N SER A 209 5.40 -9.34 7.25
CA SER A 209 5.85 -9.74 8.59
C SER A 209 4.89 -9.19 9.63
N MET A 210 4.32 -10.11 10.42
CA MET A 210 3.36 -9.70 11.42
C MET A 210 4.06 -8.82 12.48
N GLU A 211 5.40 -8.88 12.58
CA GLU A 211 6.20 -7.91 13.33
C GLU A 211 6.09 -6.49 12.75
N ASP A 212 6.19 -6.29 11.42
CA ASP A 212 6.02 -4.97 10.80
C ASP A 212 4.59 -4.42 11.02
N THR A 213 3.59 -5.32 11.08
CA THR A 213 2.19 -4.97 11.34
C THR A 213 1.98 -4.58 12.81
N VAL A 214 2.60 -5.31 13.74
CA VAL A 214 2.60 -5.00 15.17
C VAL A 214 3.37 -3.70 15.45
N GLU A 215 4.50 -3.48 14.79
CA GLU A 215 5.26 -2.23 14.91
C GLU A 215 4.44 -1.03 14.42
N LYS A 216 3.77 -1.16 13.28
CA LYS A 216 2.84 -0.12 12.78
C LYS A 216 1.68 0.11 13.73
N PHE A 217 1.10 -0.94 14.31
CA PHE A 217 0.04 -0.82 15.31
C PHE A 217 0.52 0.03 16.50
N TRP A 218 1.67 -0.27 17.08
CA TRP A 218 2.21 0.51 18.21
C TRP A 218 2.64 1.92 17.83
N LYS A 219 3.11 2.14 16.60
CA LYS A 219 3.44 3.48 16.08
C LYS A 219 2.20 4.36 15.88
N LEU A 220 1.07 3.77 15.47
CA LEU A 220 -0.19 4.50 15.25
C LEU A 220 -0.90 4.90 16.56
N GLU A 221 -0.56 4.26 17.69
CA GLU A 221 -1.13 4.58 19.01
C GLU A 221 -0.36 5.63 19.80
N ALA A 222 0.85 5.97 19.39
CA ALA A 222 1.50 7.18 19.89
C ALA A 222 0.70 8.36 19.34
N ILE A 223 0.14 9.20 20.23
CA ILE A 223 -0.65 10.38 19.86
C ILE A 223 0.11 11.20 18.82
N GLY A 224 -0.49 11.33 17.64
CA GLY A 224 0.10 11.99 16.48
C GLY A 224 0.50 10.98 15.40
N VAL A 225 -0.12 11.11 14.23
CA VAL A 225 0.46 10.54 13.00
C VAL A 225 1.84 11.17 12.87
N LEU A 226 2.90 10.43 13.23
CA LEU A 226 4.26 10.88 12.99
C LEU A 226 4.46 10.94 11.48
N ASP A 227 4.41 12.15 10.96
CA ASP A 227 4.67 12.42 9.55
C ASP A 227 6.04 11.88 9.18
N ASN A 228 6.11 11.24 8.01
CA ASN A 228 7.39 11.04 7.36
C ASN A 228 7.73 12.36 6.67
N PRO A 229 8.79 13.08 7.08
CA PRO A 229 9.07 14.42 6.60
C PRO A 229 9.67 14.37 5.20
N GLU A 230 8.84 14.48 4.17
CA GLU A 230 9.23 15.12 2.90
C GLU A 230 8.70 16.56 2.90
N VAL A 231 9.01 17.33 3.96
CA VAL A 231 8.51 18.70 4.20
C VAL A 231 8.82 19.65 3.04
N ASP A 232 9.92 19.42 2.32
CA ASP A 232 10.33 20.22 1.15
C ASP A 232 9.42 20.00 -0.08
N ASP A 233 8.93 18.77 -0.29
CA ASP A 233 8.00 18.43 -1.38
C ASP A 233 6.62 19.10 -1.17
N ASP A 234 6.22 19.27 0.10
CA ASP A 234 4.91 19.83 0.48
C ASP A 234 4.85 21.36 0.29
N GLU A 235 5.91 22.08 0.66
CA GLU A 235 5.99 23.53 0.44
C GLU A 235 5.96 23.86 -1.06
N VAL A 236 6.69 23.11 -1.88
CA VAL A 236 6.71 23.30 -3.34
C VAL A 236 5.32 23.07 -3.93
N ALA A 237 4.62 22.01 -3.54
CA ALA A 237 3.27 21.73 -4.00
C ALA A 237 2.28 22.86 -3.65
N LEU A 238 2.35 23.36 -2.41
CA LEU A 238 1.50 24.46 -1.95
C LEU A 238 1.78 25.76 -2.71
N GLN A 239 3.06 26.09 -2.96
CA GLN A 239 3.43 27.25 -3.76
C GLN A 239 2.96 27.13 -5.22
N GLN A 240 3.07 25.95 -5.83
CA GLN A 240 2.54 25.71 -7.17
C GLN A 240 1.03 25.92 -7.23
N PHE A 241 0.30 25.40 -6.23
CA PHE A 241 -1.15 25.61 -6.11
C PHE A 241 -1.49 27.11 -5.98
N GLN A 242 -0.89 27.82 -5.03
CA GLN A 242 -1.17 29.24 -4.80
C GLN A 242 -0.90 30.12 -6.03
N LYS A 243 0.13 29.78 -6.82
CA LYS A 243 0.46 30.51 -8.06
C LYS A 243 -0.47 30.20 -9.22
N SER A 244 -1.16 29.05 -9.21
CA SER A 244 -1.92 28.56 -10.37
C SER A 244 -3.43 28.55 -10.17
N VAL A 245 -3.91 28.53 -8.92
CA VAL A 245 -5.34 28.53 -8.62
C VAL A 245 -6.00 29.81 -9.14
N LYS A 246 -7.09 29.65 -9.87
CA LYS A 246 -7.87 30.76 -10.42
C LYS A 246 -9.35 30.43 -10.38
N ILE A 247 -10.20 31.46 -10.35
CA ILE A 247 -11.65 31.30 -10.45
C ILE A 247 -12.07 31.64 -11.88
N LYS A 248 -12.77 30.72 -12.53
CA LYS A 248 -13.36 30.93 -13.86
C LYS A 248 -14.81 30.46 -13.83
N ASP A 249 -15.73 31.33 -14.21
CA ASP A 249 -17.18 31.06 -14.24
C ASP A 249 -17.72 30.50 -12.90
N GLY A 250 -17.23 31.06 -11.78
CA GLY A 250 -17.59 30.64 -10.42
C GLY A 250 -16.97 29.32 -9.95
N ARG A 251 -16.14 28.65 -10.77
CA ARG A 251 -15.43 27.42 -10.40
C ARG A 251 -13.95 27.66 -10.20
N TYR A 252 -13.38 26.95 -9.23
CA TYR A 252 -11.93 26.90 -9.08
C TYR A 252 -11.31 26.03 -10.17
N VAL A 253 -10.36 26.60 -10.89
CA VAL A 253 -9.50 25.91 -11.86
C VAL A 253 -8.14 25.70 -11.21
N VAL A 254 -7.68 24.45 -11.19
CA VAL A 254 -6.42 24.03 -10.59
C VAL A 254 -5.54 23.29 -11.60
N LYS A 255 -4.23 23.26 -11.32
CA LYS A 255 -3.23 22.49 -12.07
C LYS A 255 -2.72 21.32 -11.23
N TRP A 256 -2.24 20.27 -11.88
CA TRP A 256 -1.53 19.20 -11.18
C TRP A 256 -0.19 19.71 -10.65
N PRO A 257 0.18 19.38 -9.40
CA PRO A 257 1.46 19.79 -8.83
C PRO A 257 2.59 18.88 -9.35
N TRP A 258 3.06 19.15 -10.56
CA TRP A 258 4.10 18.34 -11.22
C TRP A 258 5.46 18.47 -10.51
N LYS A 259 6.14 17.33 -10.31
CA LYS A 259 7.51 17.27 -9.78
C LYS A 259 8.53 17.86 -10.76
N ASP A 260 8.37 17.48 -12.03
CA ASP A 260 9.21 17.91 -13.15
C ASP A 260 8.34 18.64 -14.19
N LYS A 261 8.84 19.71 -14.80
CA LYS A 261 8.12 20.41 -15.90
C LYS A 261 7.87 19.53 -17.12
N ASN A 262 8.76 18.57 -17.36
CA ASN A 262 8.63 17.59 -18.44
C ASN A 262 8.93 16.19 -17.86
N PRO A 263 7.95 15.58 -17.17
CA PRO A 263 8.17 14.30 -16.52
C PRO A 263 8.35 13.20 -17.56
N ASP A 264 9.29 12.29 -17.32
CA ASP A 264 9.44 11.05 -18.08
C ASP A 264 8.28 10.08 -17.76
N LEU A 265 7.09 10.41 -18.26
CA LEU A 265 5.86 9.65 -18.11
C LEU A 265 5.48 9.03 -19.46
N PRO A 266 5.85 7.76 -19.71
CA PRO A 266 5.50 7.11 -20.97
C PRO A 266 3.99 6.85 -21.06
N SER A 267 3.46 6.88 -22.28
CA SER A 267 2.08 6.46 -22.54
C SER A 267 1.89 4.98 -22.17
N ASN A 268 0.82 4.70 -21.43
CA ASN A 268 0.44 3.36 -20.99
C ASN A 268 -0.82 2.84 -21.74
N TYR A 269 -1.12 3.39 -22.92
CA TYR A 269 -2.31 3.06 -23.71
C TYR A 269 -2.54 1.55 -23.88
N ILE A 270 -1.50 0.80 -24.27
CA ILE A 270 -1.58 -0.66 -24.51
C ILE A 270 -1.98 -1.40 -23.22
N LEU A 271 -1.41 -0.99 -22.08
CA LEU A 271 -1.76 -1.56 -20.78
C LEU A 271 -3.21 -1.26 -20.40
N CYS A 272 -3.66 -0.03 -20.61
CA CYS A 272 -5.04 0.37 -20.34
C CYS A 272 -6.04 -0.36 -21.24
N MET A 273 -5.70 -0.58 -22.51
CA MET A 273 -6.49 -1.41 -23.43
C MET A 273 -6.60 -2.85 -22.95
N GLY A 274 -5.49 -3.48 -22.56
CA GLY A 274 -5.51 -4.84 -22.00
C GLY A 274 -6.39 -4.95 -20.75
N ARG A 275 -6.31 -3.96 -19.85
CA ARG A 275 -7.16 -3.86 -18.65
C ARG A 275 -8.63 -3.64 -19.00
N LEU A 276 -8.93 -2.80 -19.98
CA LEU A 276 -10.29 -2.58 -20.45
C LEU A 276 -10.91 -3.87 -20.99
N VAL A 277 -10.21 -4.62 -21.84
CA VAL A 277 -10.71 -5.91 -22.38
C VAL A 277 -11.01 -6.91 -21.27
N SER A 278 -10.13 -7.00 -20.26
CA SER A 278 -10.35 -7.84 -19.08
C SER A 278 -11.58 -7.38 -18.27
N THR A 279 -11.71 -6.08 -18.03
CA THR A 279 -12.87 -5.50 -17.34
C THR A 279 -14.17 -5.75 -18.11
N LEU A 280 -14.18 -5.58 -19.43
CA LEU A 280 -15.34 -5.83 -20.29
C LEU A 280 -15.75 -7.32 -20.29
N LYS A 281 -14.80 -8.26 -20.36
CA LYS A 281 -15.11 -9.70 -20.24
C LYS A 281 -15.86 -10.00 -18.94
N ARG A 282 -15.33 -9.51 -17.82
CA ARG A 282 -15.97 -9.68 -16.49
C ARG A 282 -17.32 -8.98 -16.38
N LEU A 283 -17.47 -7.81 -16.98
CA LEU A 283 -18.73 -7.04 -16.95
C LEU A 283 -19.81 -7.66 -17.84
N LYS A 284 -19.45 -8.31 -18.95
CA LYS A 284 -20.41 -9.02 -19.81
C LYS A 284 -21.13 -10.16 -19.08
N GLU A 285 -20.45 -10.80 -18.13
CA GLU A 285 -21.06 -11.81 -17.26
C GLU A 285 -22.07 -11.21 -16.25
N LYS A 286 -22.13 -9.88 -16.13
CA LYS A 286 -22.99 -9.16 -15.18
C LYS A 286 -23.69 -7.96 -15.85
N PRO A 287 -24.72 -8.20 -16.69
CA PRO A 287 -25.38 -7.16 -17.49
C PRO A 287 -25.86 -5.95 -16.68
N ASP A 288 -26.45 -6.16 -15.50
CA ASP A 288 -26.92 -5.09 -14.62
C ASP A 288 -25.80 -4.14 -14.16
N ILE A 289 -24.60 -4.69 -13.93
CA ILE A 289 -23.45 -3.91 -13.49
C ILE A 289 -22.83 -3.20 -14.69
N LEU A 290 -22.77 -3.85 -15.87
CA LEU A 290 -22.32 -3.21 -17.10
C LEU A 290 -23.19 -2.00 -17.47
N GLN A 291 -24.52 -2.13 -17.39
CA GLN A 291 -25.44 -1.04 -17.67
C GLN A 291 -25.23 0.12 -16.69
N LYS A 292 -25.19 -0.14 -15.38
CA LYS A 292 -24.93 0.89 -14.37
C LYS A 292 -23.57 1.58 -14.55
N TYR A 293 -22.56 0.83 -14.98
CA TYR A 293 -21.24 1.37 -15.27
C TYR A 293 -21.30 2.39 -16.41
N ASP A 294 -22.01 2.04 -17.49
CA ASP A 294 -22.21 2.90 -18.64
C ASP A 294 -23.08 4.12 -18.33
N ASP A 295 -24.13 3.94 -17.52
CA ASP A 295 -24.99 5.03 -17.06
C ASP A 295 -24.19 6.08 -16.27
N ILE A 296 -23.26 5.64 -15.40
CA ILE A 296 -22.35 6.55 -14.67
C ILE A 296 -21.46 7.33 -15.65
N MET A 297 -20.91 6.68 -16.68
CA MET A 297 -20.07 7.36 -17.69
C MET A 297 -20.89 8.39 -18.48
N LYS A 298 -22.12 8.03 -18.88
CA LYS A 298 -23.04 8.94 -19.58
C LYS A 298 -23.45 10.12 -18.71
N GLU A 299 -23.74 9.90 -17.43
CA GLU A 299 -24.03 10.98 -16.47
C GLU A 299 -22.82 11.93 -16.34
N GLN A 300 -21.61 11.38 -16.23
CA GLN A 300 -20.38 12.17 -16.15
C GLN A 300 -20.15 13.01 -17.42
N LEU A 301 -20.44 12.44 -18.58
CA LEU A 301 -20.34 13.13 -19.87
C LEU A 301 -21.37 14.27 -19.96
N GLN A 302 -22.63 14.02 -19.59
CA GLN A 302 -23.69 15.03 -19.57
C GLN A 302 -23.37 16.20 -18.63
N LYS A 303 -22.71 15.91 -17.51
CA LYS A 303 -22.30 16.92 -16.52
C LYS A 303 -20.98 17.62 -16.85
N ASN A 304 -20.39 17.36 -18.02
CA ASN A 304 -19.07 17.86 -18.42
C ASN A 304 -17.96 17.55 -17.40
N ILE A 305 -18.11 16.45 -16.65
CA ILE A 305 -17.07 15.92 -15.74
C ILE A 305 -15.96 15.28 -16.57
N ILE A 306 -16.36 14.61 -17.66
CA ILE A 306 -15.49 14.02 -18.66
C ILE A 306 -15.87 14.56 -20.04
N GLU A 307 -14.94 14.55 -20.97
CA GLU A 307 -15.18 14.92 -22.37
C GLU A 307 -14.48 13.93 -23.32
N PRO A 308 -15.02 13.69 -24.53
CA PRO A 308 -14.34 12.87 -25.53
C PRO A 308 -13.13 13.63 -26.08
N VAL A 309 -12.02 12.92 -26.25
CA VAL A 309 -10.86 13.42 -27.00
C VAL A 309 -11.20 13.36 -28.49
N LYS A 310 -11.26 14.54 -29.14
CA LYS A 310 -11.64 14.66 -30.56
C LYS A 310 -10.51 14.27 -31.50
N ASP A 311 -9.31 14.74 -31.20
CA ASP A 311 -8.09 14.45 -31.93
C ASP A 311 -7.06 13.90 -30.94
N VAL A 312 -6.64 12.65 -31.17
CA VAL A 312 -5.75 11.93 -30.25
C VAL A 312 -4.31 12.45 -30.38
N ASP A 313 -3.96 12.94 -31.57
CA ASP A 313 -2.63 13.43 -31.95
C ASP A 313 -2.48 14.92 -31.59
N GLN A 314 -3.58 15.67 -31.51
CA GLN A 314 -3.57 17.05 -31.04
C GLN A 314 -3.57 17.12 -29.51
N HIS A 315 -2.38 17.11 -28.91
CA HIS A 315 -2.17 17.38 -27.49
C HIS A 315 -1.02 18.37 -27.29
N SER A 316 -1.15 19.25 -26.31
CA SER A 316 -0.13 20.26 -25.98
C SER A 316 0.77 19.87 -24.81
N GLY A 317 0.56 18.68 -24.22
CA GLY A 317 1.20 18.28 -22.98
C GLY A 317 1.33 16.76 -22.81
N ILE A 318 1.42 16.35 -21.55
CA ILE A 318 1.65 14.97 -21.11
C ILE A 318 0.39 14.14 -21.37
N VAL A 319 0.55 13.00 -22.05
CA VAL A 319 -0.53 12.06 -22.35
C VAL A 319 -0.39 10.80 -21.52
N HIS A 320 -1.38 10.52 -20.68
CA HIS A 320 -1.40 9.31 -19.86
C HIS A 320 -2.84 8.80 -19.67
N TYR A 321 -2.98 7.47 -19.54
CA TYR A 321 -4.27 6.80 -19.46
C TYR A 321 -4.45 6.16 -18.07
N LEU A 322 -5.66 6.25 -17.53
CA LEU A 322 -6.04 5.67 -16.26
C LEU A 322 -6.84 4.38 -16.52
N PRO A 323 -6.29 3.19 -16.19
CA PRO A 323 -7.10 1.98 -16.22
C PRO A 323 -8.14 2.05 -15.10
N HIS A 324 -9.33 1.55 -15.38
CA HIS A 324 -10.45 1.61 -14.46
C HIS A 324 -11.17 0.27 -14.28
N HIS A 325 -11.82 0.11 -13.13
CA HIS A 325 -12.57 -1.09 -12.80
C HIS A 325 -13.74 -0.79 -11.85
N PRO A 326 -14.79 -1.63 -11.87
CA PRO A 326 -15.90 -1.51 -10.94
C PRO A 326 -15.49 -1.96 -9.53
N VAL A 327 -15.91 -1.19 -8.52
CA VAL A 327 -16.01 -1.61 -7.12
C VAL A 327 -17.47 -1.69 -6.75
N ILE A 328 -17.91 -2.85 -6.26
CA ILE A 328 -19.30 -3.13 -5.93
C ILE A 328 -19.43 -3.11 -4.41
N THR A 329 -20.28 -2.23 -3.89
CA THR A 329 -20.58 -2.13 -2.46
C THR A 329 -22.06 -2.43 -2.24
N PRO A 330 -22.46 -3.71 -2.14
CA PRO A 330 -23.87 -4.11 -2.14
C PRO A 330 -24.66 -3.57 -0.93
N ASN A 331 -23.96 -3.27 0.18
CA ASN A 331 -24.57 -2.83 1.44
C ASN A 331 -24.66 -1.30 1.61
N LYS A 332 -24.29 -0.49 0.61
CA LYS A 332 -24.41 0.99 0.68
C LYS A 332 -25.71 1.46 0.04
N ALA A 333 -26.40 2.38 0.71
CA ALA A 333 -27.67 2.96 0.26
C ALA A 333 -27.55 3.75 -1.06
N THR A 334 -26.44 4.47 -1.30
CA THR A 334 -26.40 5.55 -2.31
C THR A 334 -25.57 5.31 -3.56
N THR A 335 -24.84 4.20 -3.72
CA THR A 335 -24.35 3.75 -5.05
C THR A 335 -23.85 2.32 -4.97
N LYS A 336 -24.53 1.37 -5.62
CA LYS A 336 -24.14 -0.06 -5.58
C LYS A 336 -22.87 -0.35 -6.41
N VAL A 337 -22.54 0.51 -7.37
CA VAL A 337 -21.37 0.39 -8.27
C VAL A 337 -20.62 1.71 -8.29
N ARG A 338 -19.30 1.67 -8.11
CA ARG A 338 -18.40 2.83 -8.26
C ARG A 338 -17.30 2.50 -9.26
N ILE A 339 -16.89 3.50 -10.04
CA ILE A 339 -15.79 3.37 -11.00
C ILE A 339 -14.51 3.87 -10.33
N VAL A 340 -13.49 3.03 -10.26
CA VAL A 340 -12.19 3.38 -9.68
C VAL A 340 -11.15 3.46 -10.77
N TYR A 341 -10.47 4.59 -10.86
CA TYR A 341 -9.37 4.87 -11.78
C TYR A 341 -8.03 4.71 -11.05
N ASN A 342 -7.05 4.10 -11.69
CA ASN A 342 -5.76 3.80 -11.08
C ASN A 342 -4.62 4.64 -11.67
N ALA A 343 -4.31 5.77 -11.04
CA ALA A 343 -3.20 6.64 -11.41
C ALA A 343 -1.80 6.10 -11.01
N SER A 344 -1.74 4.96 -10.33
CA SER A 344 -0.48 4.26 -10.00
C SER A 344 -0.09 3.21 -11.05
N ALA A 345 -0.87 3.09 -12.13
CA ALA A 345 -0.61 2.11 -13.18
C ALA A 345 0.59 2.51 -14.04
N LYS A 346 1.66 1.70 -13.98
CA LYS A 346 2.91 1.91 -14.73
C LYS A 346 2.82 1.23 -16.10
N ALA A 347 3.32 1.89 -17.15
CA ALA A 347 3.32 1.33 -18.51
C ALA A 347 4.10 0.01 -18.61
N ARG A 348 5.22 -0.08 -17.88
CA ARG A 348 6.09 -1.24 -17.80
C ARG A 348 6.86 -1.23 -16.47
N ARG A 349 7.51 -2.35 -16.13
CA ARG A 349 8.37 -2.45 -14.94
C ARG A 349 9.47 -1.39 -15.02
N GLY A 350 9.65 -0.61 -13.95
CA GLY A 350 10.64 0.48 -13.87
C GLY A 350 10.19 1.83 -14.45
N ALA A 351 9.07 1.90 -15.17
CA ALA A 351 8.53 3.19 -15.62
C ALA A 351 7.85 3.95 -14.48
N LYS A 352 7.81 5.29 -14.57
CA LYS A 352 7.00 6.14 -13.68
C LYS A 352 5.50 5.97 -13.99
N SER A 353 4.68 6.07 -12.96
CA SER A 353 3.23 6.27 -13.06
C SER A 353 2.89 7.75 -12.91
N LEU A 354 1.63 8.14 -13.19
CA LEU A 354 1.19 9.52 -12.96
C LEU A 354 1.44 9.94 -11.50
N ASN A 355 1.11 9.09 -10.53
CA ASN A 355 1.35 9.38 -9.11
C ASN A 355 2.84 9.54 -8.76
N ASP A 356 3.76 8.89 -9.47
CA ASP A 356 5.21 9.06 -9.24
C ASP A 356 5.72 10.42 -9.76
N CYS A 357 4.97 11.07 -10.68
CA CYS A 357 5.34 12.34 -11.31
C CYS A 357 4.70 13.56 -10.64
N LEU A 358 3.80 13.36 -9.69
CA LEU A 358 3.09 14.42 -8.98
C LEU A 358 3.52 14.50 -7.52
N TYR A 359 3.60 15.72 -6.99
CA TYR A 359 3.68 15.90 -5.55
C TYR A 359 2.36 15.46 -4.92
N ARG A 360 2.44 14.71 -3.82
CA ARG A 360 1.26 14.41 -3.01
C ARG A 360 0.65 15.69 -2.45
N GLY A 361 1.50 16.63 -2.07
CA GLY A 361 1.15 17.86 -1.36
C GLY A 361 0.83 17.61 0.11
N PRO A 362 0.80 18.68 0.92
CA PRO A 362 0.61 18.58 2.35
C PRO A 362 -0.75 17.95 2.69
N MET A 363 -0.75 17.14 3.74
CA MET A 363 -2.00 16.70 4.36
C MET A 363 -2.61 17.88 5.14
N LEU A 364 -3.44 18.66 4.46
CA LEU A 364 -4.17 19.79 5.05
C LEU A 364 -5.42 19.31 5.80
N LEU A 365 -5.23 18.39 6.74
CA LEU A 365 -6.30 17.94 7.64
C LEU A 365 -6.12 18.65 8.99
N PRO A 366 -7.20 19.21 9.56
CA PRO A 366 -7.15 19.73 10.93
C PRO A 366 -6.85 18.60 11.91
N ASP A 367 -6.34 18.96 13.09
CA ASP A 367 -6.09 17.99 14.16
C ASP A 367 -7.38 17.23 14.49
N LEU A 368 -7.35 15.92 14.24
CA LEU A 368 -8.48 15.03 14.47
C LEU A 368 -8.93 15.06 15.92
N CYS A 369 -7.98 15.08 16.86
CA CYS A 369 -8.29 15.15 18.28
C CYS A 369 -8.92 16.49 18.64
N GLY A 370 -8.33 17.59 18.17
CA GLY A 370 -8.85 18.94 18.32
C GLY A 370 -10.28 19.09 17.82
N MET A 371 -10.60 18.59 16.63
CA MET A 371 -11.98 18.60 16.11
C MET A 371 -12.94 17.80 16.99
N LEU A 372 -12.55 16.60 17.43
CA LEU A 372 -13.41 15.76 18.27
C LEU A 372 -13.63 16.36 19.67
N ILE A 373 -12.66 17.10 20.20
CA ILE A 373 -12.80 17.87 21.43
C ILE A 373 -13.77 19.04 21.20
N ARG A 374 -13.55 19.85 20.16
CA ARG A 374 -14.42 20.99 19.82
C ARG A 374 -15.87 20.57 19.55
N PHE A 375 -16.06 19.44 18.87
CA PHE A 375 -17.36 18.78 18.67
C PHE A 375 -18.13 18.55 19.98
N ARG A 376 -17.46 18.47 21.13
CA ARG A 376 -18.05 18.30 22.46
C ARG A 376 -17.98 19.53 23.36
N THR A 377 -17.45 20.65 22.88
CA THR A 377 -17.26 21.87 23.68
C THR A 377 -18.53 22.70 23.82
N TYR A 378 -19.39 22.70 22.80
CA TYR A 378 -20.57 23.56 22.71
C TYR A 378 -21.89 22.80 22.87
N GLU A 379 -22.98 23.53 23.16
CA GLU A 379 -24.31 22.96 23.39
C GLU A 379 -24.91 22.36 22.11
N VAL A 380 -24.70 23.02 20.96
CA VAL A 380 -25.20 22.58 19.67
C VAL A 380 -24.03 22.22 18.75
N ALA A 381 -24.00 20.96 18.30
CA ALA A 381 -23.06 20.46 17.30
C ALA A 381 -23.79 20.28 15.97
N ILE A 382 -23.14 20.65 14.86
CA ILE A 382 -23.71 20.58 13.51
C ILE A 382 -22.67 19.95 12.58
N VAL A 383 -23.09 18.95 11.82
CA VAL A 383 -22.28 18.28 10.81
C VAL A 383 -22.96 18.42 9.46
N ALA A 384 -22.19 18.73 8.41
CA ALA A 384 -22.66 18.78 7.03
C ALA A 384 -21.65 18.10 6.07
N ASP A 385 -22.15 17.63 4.92
CA ASP A 385 -21.40 17.02 3.83
C ASP A 385 -21.22 18.01 2.68
N VAL A 386 -20.00 18.12 2.13
CA VAL A 386 -19.72 18.85 0.88
C VAL A 386 -19.98 17.91 -0.29
N GLU A 387 -21.09 18.12 -0.98
CA GLU A 387 -21.50 17.24 -2.06
C GLU A 387 -20.47 17.18 -3.19
N LYS A 388 -19.93 15.97 -3.43
CA LYS A 388 -19.09 15.65 -4.60
C LYS A 388 -17.97 16.69 -4.80
N ALA A 389 -17.33 17.10 -3.71
CA ALA A 389 -16.44 18.26 -3.69
C ALA A 389 -15.32 18.23 -4.76
N PHE A 390 -14.70 17.07 -5.01
CA PHE A 390 -13.70 16.91 -6.08
C PHE A 390 -14.21 17.26 -7.48
N LEU A 391 -15.50 17.00 -7.76
CA LEU A 391 -16.13 17.28 -9.05
C LEU A 391 -16.47 18.77 -9.22
N GLN A 392 -16.27 19.59 -8.19
CA GLN A 392 -16.42 21.05 -8.33
C GLN A 392 -15.12 21.71 -8.81
N LEU A 393 -13.97 21.05 -8.63
CA LEU A 393 -12.67 21.55 -9.07
C LEU A 393 -12.43 21.22 -10.54
N VAL A 394 -12.29 22.25 -11.35
CA VAL A 394 -11.97 22.13 -12.78
C VAL A 394 -10.47 21.95 -12.93
N LEU A 395 -10.07 21.01 -13.79
CA LEU A 395 -8.68 20.82 -14.16
C LEU A 395 -8.34 21.71 -15.36
N GLU A 396 -7.19 22.39 -15.27
CA GLU A 396 -6.66 23.18 -16.38
C GLU A 396 -6.55 22.33 -17.66
N GLN A 397 -6.88 22.92 -18.80
CA GLN A 397 -6.92 22.22 -20.09
C GLN A 397 -5.61 21.49 -20.44
N GLU A 398 -4.46 22.09 -20.13
CA GLU A 398 -3.12 21.53 -20.37
C GLU A 398 -2.87 20.22 -19.62
N ASP A 399 -3.54 20.01 -18.48
CA ASP A 399 -3.33 18.89 -17.58
C ASP A 399 -4.33 17.74 -17.79
N ARG A 400 -5.39 17.96 -18.56
CA ARG A 400 -6.47 16.97 -18.77
C ARG A 400 -6.00 15.72 -19.50
N ASP A 401 -5.01 15.86 -20.37
CA ASP A 401 -4.50 14.73 -21.15
C ASP A 401 -3.67 13.73 -20.32
N ALA A 402 -3.26 14.10 -19.10
CA ALA A 402 -2.64 13.20 -18.14
C ALA A 402 -3.64 12.24 -17.47
N VAL A 403 -4.94 12.49 -17.62
CA VAL A 403 -6.04 11.73 -17.00
C VAL A 403 -7.02 11.22 -18.05
N ARG A 404 -6.52 10.75 -19.20
CA ARG A 404 -7.32 10.07 -20.22
C ARG A 404 -7.77 8.70 -19.74
N PHE A 405 -8.81 8.14 -20.33
CA PHE A 405 -9.20 6.74 -20.17
C PHE A 405 -10.01 6.28 -21.38
N ILE A 406 -10.30 4.98 -21.47
CA ILE A 406 -10.86 4.36 -22.67
C ILE A 406 -12.16 3.64 -22.31
N TRP A 407 -13.24 3.95 -23.02
CA TRP A 407 -14.53 3.26 -22.87
C TRP A 407 -15.16 2.97 -24.24
N LEU A 408 -16.33 2.31 -24.22
CA LEU A 408 -17.10 1.99 -25.42
C LEU A 408 -18.09 3.11 -25.74
N LYS A 409 -18.33 3.36 -27.04
CA LYS A 409 -19.43 4.21 -27.51
C LYS A 409 -20.78 3.53 -27.32
N ASP A 410 -20.82 2.22 -27.56
CA ASP A 410 -21.99 1.36 -27.40
C ASP A 410 -21.60 0.05 -26.73
N ILE A 411 -22.11 -0.16 -25.50
CA ILE A 411 -21.85 -1.36 -24.70
C ILE A 411 -22.50 -2.64 -25.27
N ASN A 412 -23.48 -2.51 -26.18
CA ASN A 412 -24.13 -3.66 -26.81
C ASN A 412 -23.31 -4.22 -27.98
N LYS A 413 -22.32 -3.47 -28.45
CA LYS A 413 -21.40 -3.90 -29.51
C LYS A 413 -20.11 -4.47 -28.90
N PRO A 414 -19.43 -5.40 -29.59
CA PRO A 414 -18.11 -5.82 -29.17
C PRO A 414 -17.13 -4.63 -29.15
N TRP A 415 -16.06 -4.75 -28.38
CA TRP A 415 -14.99 -3.78 -28.47
C TRP A 415 -14.34 -3.91 -29.85
N SER A 416 -14.22 -2.79 -30.56
CA SER A 416 -13.58 -2.65 -31.87
C SER A 416 -13.00 -1.24 -31.96
N GLN A 417 -12.09 -0.99 -32.89
CA GLN A 417 -11.49 0.33 -33.05
C GLN A 417 -12.56 1.43 -33.23
N ASP A 418 -13.63 1.14 -33.96
CA ASP A 418 -14.72 2.10 -34.22
C ASP A 418 -15.64 2.32 -33.01
N ASN A 419 -15.75 1.32 -32.13
CA ASN A 419 -16.57 1.37 -30.93
C ASN A 419 -15.80 1.87 -29.70
N LEU A 420 -14.50 2.14 -29.81
CA LEU A 420 -13.71 2.73 -28.72
C LEU A 420 -13.80 4.25 -28.76
N GLN A 421 -13.85 4.85 -27.58
CA GLN A 421 -13.75 6.29 -27.38
C GLN A 421 -12.76 6.57 -26.26
N ILE A 422 -11.83 7.48 -26.53
CA ILE A 422 -10.96 8.04 -25.50
C ILE A 422 -11.68 9.22 -24.88
N TYR A 423 -11.79 9.19 -23.56
CA TYR A 423 -12.30 10.28 -22.74
C TYR A 423 -11.16 10.85 -21.90
N ARG A 424 -11.35 12.08 -21.40
CA ARG A 424 -10.47 12.68 -20.38
C ARG A 424 -11.30 13.41 -19.34
N PHE A 425 -10.78 13.51 -18.13
CA PHE A 425 -11.43 14.30 -17.08
C PHE A 425 -11.26 15.80 -17.31
N CYS A 426 -12.34 16.55 -17.16
CA CYS A 426 -12.35 18.00 -17.10
C CYS A 426 -12.18 18.54 -15.67
N GLN A 427 -12.38 17.67 -14.68
CA GLN A 427 -12.36 17.97 -13.25
C GLN A 427 -11.30 17.11 -12.54
N VAL A 428 -10.97 17.44 -11.30
CA VAL A 428 -10.01 16.67 -10.50
C VAL A 428 -10.55 15.25 -10.26
N ALA A 429 -9.88 14.26 -10.86
CA ALA A 429 -10.29 12.86 -10.79
C ALA A 429 -9.96 12.23 -9.42
N PHE A 430 -10.81 11.30 -8.97
CA PHE A 430 -10.52 10.49 -7.80
C PHE A 430 -9.43 9.44 -8.12
N GLY A 431 -8.56 9.16 -7.15
CA GLY A 431 -7.50 8.14 -7.28
C GLY A 431 -6.13 8.66 -7.73
N VAL A 432 -6.01 9.97 -7.99
CA VAL A 432 -4.72 10.66 -8.19
C VAL A 432 -4.17 11.12 -6.83
N ILE A 433 -2.86 10.98 -6.62
CA ILE A 433 -2.21 11.20 -5.32
C ILE A 433 -2.39 12.62 -4.77
N SER A 434 -2.47 13.62 -5.65
CA SER A 434 -2.60 15.04 -5.30
C SER A 434 -4.03 15.51 -5.14
N SER A 435 -5.03 14.72 -5.55
CA SER A 435 -6.44 15.16 -5.51
C SER A 435 -6.91 15.59 -4.12
N PRO A 436 -6.62 14.84 -3.02
CA PRO A 436 -7.00 15.25 -1.67
C PRO A 436 -6.41 16.60 -1.27
N PHE A 437 -5.13 16.80 -1.57
CA PHE A 437 -4.43 18.07 -1.33
C PHE A 437 -5.09 19.22 -2.09
N LEU A 438 -5.34 19.06 -3.40
CA LEU A 438 -5.94 20.10 -4.22
C LEU A 438 -7.33 20.50 -3.69
N LEU A 439 -8.15 19.54 -3.29
CA LEU A 439 -9.46 19.83 -2.71
C LEU A 439 -9.33 20.62 -1.40
N ALA A 440 -8.52 20.13 -0.45
CA ALA A 440 -8.35 20.77 0.84
C ALA A 440 -7.75 22.18 0.70
N ALA A 441 -6.75 22.34 -0.16
CA ALA A 441 -6.13 23.63 -0.45
C ALA A 441 -7.12 24.62 -1.08
N THR A 442 -8.00 24.15 -1.99
CA THR A 442 -9.05 24.99 -2.59
C THR A 442 -10.10 25.41 -1.57
N ILE A 443 -10.61 24.50 -0.74
CA ILE A 443 -11.59 24.85 0.30
C ILE A 443 -10.97 25.86 1.27
N ARG A 444 -9.75 25.61 1.74
CA ARG A 444 -9.02 26.52 2.63
C ARG A 444 -8.80 27.88 1.99
N TYR A 445 -8.35 27.92 0.74
CA TYR A 445 -8.18 29.16 -0.01
C TYR A 445 -9.50 29.94 -0.10
N HIS A 446 -10.60 29.26 -0.41
CA HIS A 446 -11.92 29.88 -0.49
C HIS A 446 -12.39 30.49 0.84
N LEU A 447 -12.27 29.74 1.94
CA LEU A 447 -12.63 30.20 3.28
C LEU A 447 -11.80 31.42 3.73
N GLN A 448 -10.49 31.41 3.42
CA GLN A 448 -9.60 32.53 3.70
C GLN A 448 -9.97 33.80 2.92
N GLN A 449 -10.50 33.68 1.70
CA GLN A 449 -10.99 34.82 0.93
C GLN A 449 -12.31 35.39 1.48
N SER A 450 -13.18 34.55 2.04
CA SER A 450 -14.44 35.01 2.66
C SER A 450 -14.19 35.89 3.89
N GLY A 451 -13.22 35.51 4.73
CA GLY A 451 -12.74 36.33 5.85
C GLY A 451 -13.73 36.48 7.01
N THR A 452 -14.91 35.86 6.94
CA THR A 452 -15.91 35.90 8.03
C THR A 452 -15.48 35.05 9.23
N LYS A 453 -16.15 35.26 10.37
CA LYS A 453 -15.88 34.45 11.58
C LYS A 453 -16.27 32.98 11.35
N VAL A 454 -17.39 32.74 10.67
CA VAL A 454 -17.84 31.37 10.34
C VAL A 454 -16.88 30.70 9.37
N ALA A 455 -16.36 31.43 8.36
CA ALA A 455 -15.36 30.88 7.44
C ALA A 455 -14.08 30.42 8.16
N LYS A 456 -13.58 31.21 9.12
CA LYS A 456 -12.41 30.85 9.94
C LYS A 456 -12.66 29.66 10.85
N GLU A 457 -13.82 29.61 11.49
CA GLU A 457 -14.23 28.45 12.31
C GLU A 457 -14.27 27.18 11.45
N ILE A 458 -14.90 27.26 10.28
CA ILE A 458 -15.00 26.15 9.34
C ILE A 458 -13.61 25.74 8.83
N GLU A 459 -12.69 26.67 8.56
CA GLU A 459 -11.32 26.37 8.13
C GLU A 459 -10.60 25.42 9.12
N GLU A 460 -10.85 25.57 10.42
CA GLU A 460 -10.29 24.72 11.48
C GLU A 460 -11.07 23.40 11.67
N ASN A 461 -12.24 23.27 11.05
CA ASN A 461 -13.24 22.23 11.31
C ASN A 461 -13.73 21.50 10.04
N VAL A 462 -13.05 21.66 8.90
CA VAL A 462 -13.30 20.85 7.69
C VAL A 462 -12.35 19.65 7.65
N TYR A 463 -12.91 18.45 7.55
CA TYR A 463 -12.17 17.23 7.33
C TYR A 463 -12.64 16.53 6.06
N ALA A 464 -11.83 16.66 5.00
CA ALA A 464 -12.16 16.17 3.66
C ALA A 464 -13.51 16.70 3.15
N ASP A 465 -14.56 15.89 3.20
CA ASP A 465 -15.93 16.20 2.80
C ASP A 465 -16.86 16.58 3.97
N ASN A 466 -16.42 16.46 5.23
CA ASN A 466 -17.22 16.79 6.40
C ASN A 466 -16.89 18.18 6.94
N VAL A 467 -17.92 18.97 7.25
CA VAL A 467 -17.82 20.26 7.92
C VAL A 467 -18.44 20.16 9.30
N LEU A 468 -17.69 20.57 10.32
CA LEU A 468 -18.18 20.75 11.69
C LEU A 468 -18.41 22.23 11.96
N MET A 469 -19.57 22.55 12.54
CA MET A 469 -19.90 23.85 13.10
C MET A 469 -20.43 23.65 14.52
N GLU A 470 -20.15 24.62 15.38
CA GLU A 470 -20.53 24.58 16.79
C GLU A 470 -21.31 25.84 17.15
N ALA A 471 -22.25 25.76 18.09
CA ALA A 471 -23.02 26.93 18.51
C ALA A 471 -23.45 26.83 19.97
N MET A 472 -23.57 27.99 20.63
CA MET A 472 -24.03 28.08 22.02
C MET A 472 -25.54 27.89 22.16
N ASN A 473 -26.31 28.07 21.08
CA ASN A 473 -27.75 27.92 21.07
C ASN A 473 -28.28 27.75 19.63
N THR A 474 -29.56 27.38 19.52
CA THR A 474 -30.25 27.17 18.25
C THR A 474 -30.16 28.35 17.29
N LYS A 475 -30.29 29.59 17.80
CA LYS A 475 -30.31 30.77 16.93
C LYS A 475 -28.96 30.97 16.24
N GLU A 476 -27.87 30.89 17.00
CA GLU A 476 -26.51 30.95 16.45
C GLU A 476 -26.28 29.81 15.44
N ALA A 477 -26.75 28.60 15.74
CA ALA A 477 -26.66 27.45 14.83
C ALA A 477 -27.35 27.71 13.48
N GLN A 478 -28.56 28.29 13.49
CA GLN A 478 -29.30 28.61 12.26
C GLN A 478 -28.58 29.66 11.40
N GLU A 479 -28.05 30.70 12.04
CA GLU A 479 -27.27 31.76 11.39
C GLU A 479 -26.01 31.17 10.75
N LYS A 480 -25.26 30.33 11.48
CA LYS A 480 -24.06 29.64 10.98
C LYS A 480 -24.37 28.72 9.81
N CYS A 481 -25.42 27.90 9.87
CA CYS A 481 -25.82 27.03 8.76
C CYS A 481 -26.11 27.82 7.47
N LYS A 482 -26.82 28.94 7.58
CA LYS A 482 -27.15 29.81 6.45
C LYS A 482 -25.92 30.48 5.86
N GLU A 483 -25.05 31.01 6.72
CA GLU A 483 -23.79 31.63 6.29
C GLU A 483 -22.86 30.60 5.63
N ALA A 484 -22.69 29.42 6.23
CA ALA A 484 -21.89 28.34 5.67
C ALA A 484 -22.41 27.90 4.28
N LYS A 485 -23.73 27.71 4.13
CA LYS A 485 -24.35 27.42 2.82
C LYS A 485 -24.07 28.53 1.81
N ALA A 486 -24.13 29.80 2.22
CA ALA A 486 -23.84 30.92 1.33
C ALA A 486 -22.37 30.92 0.88
N ILE A 487 -21.42 30.75 1.81
CA ILE A 487 -19.98 30.68 1.54
C ILE A 487 -19.71 29.59 0.50
N PHE A 488 -20.07 28.33 0.79
CA PHE A 488 -19.77 27.23 -0.14
C PHE A 488 -20.47 27.38 -1.50
N LYS A 489 -21.66 28.00 -1.54
CA LYS A 489 -22.37 28.26 -2.78
C LYS A 489 -21.63 29.23 -3.70
N GLU A 490 -20.85 30.17 -3.16
CA GLU A 490 -19.98 31.05 -3.97
C GLU A 490 -18.90 30.27 -4.72
N ALA A 491 -18.43 29.15 -4.15
CA ALA A 491 -17.51 28.20 -4.79
C ALA A 491 -18.22 27.13 -5.65
N LEU A 492 -19.55 27.25 -5.84
CA LEU A 492 -20.41 26.24 -6.46
C LEU A 492 -20.33 24.87 -5.78
N MET A 493 -19.98 24.85 -4.49
CA MET A 493 -20.01 23.67 -3.64
C MET A 493 -21.33 23.66 -2.85
N ASN A 494 -22.02 22.53 -2.86
CA ASN A 494 -23.28 22.40 -2.14
C ASN A 494 -23.03 21.73 -0.79
N LEU A 495 -23.33 22.42 0.31
CA LEU A 495 -23.42 21.80 1.63
C LEU A 495 -24.79 21.16 1.81
N ARG A 496 -24.81 19.92 2.29
CA ARG A 496 -26.04 19.13 2.48
C ARG A 496 -25.92 18.16 3.65
N GLU A 497 -26.98 17.39 3.87
CA GLU A 497 -27.09 16.38 4.94
C GLU A 497 -26.83 16.99 6.33
N PHE A 498 -27.29 18.23 6.55
CA PHE A 498 -27.14 18.91 7.83
C PHE A 498 -27.76 18.07 8.94
N THR A 499 -26.94 17.78 9.95
CA THR A 499 -27.33 16.95 11.09
C THR A 499 -26.86 17.60 12.38
N SER A 500 -27.72 17.68 13.39
CA SER A 500 -27.42 18.29 14.68
C SER A 500 -28.03 17.53 15.86
N ASN A 501 -27.53 17.74 17.09
CA ASN A 501 -28.23 17.35 18.31
C ASN A 501 -29.45 18.23 18.62
N ASP A 502 -29.59 19.38 17.96
CA ASP A 502 -30.75 20.25 18.07
C ASP A 502 -31.85 19.86 17.06
N GLN A 503 -33.05 19.55 17.57
CA GLN A 503 -34.18 19.13 16.74
C GLN A 503 -34.72 20.24 15.83
N GLN A 504 -34.60 21.51 16.20
CA GLN A 504 -35.05 22.63 15.37
C GLN A 504 -34.14 22.77 14.14
N ILE A 505 -32.82 22.61 14.32
CA ILE A 505 -31.86 22.59 13.21
C ILE A 505 -32.14 21.43 12.28
N ASN A 506 -32.35 20.24 12.83
CA ASN A 506 -32.72 19.08 12.02
C ASN A 506 -34.00 19.39 11.23
N ALA A 507 -35.06 19.89 11.87
CA ALA A 507 -36.33 20.20 11.23
C ALA A 507 -36.20 21.21 10.06
N GLU A 508 -35.33 22.22 10.19
CA GLU A 508 -35.05 23.19 9.12
C GLU A 508 -34.41 22.54 7.88
N PHE A 509 -33.69 21.43 8.06
CA PHE A 509 -33.04 20.67 6.98
C PHE A 509 -33.62 19.26 6.80
N ALA A 510 -34.88 19.04 7.16
CA ALA A 510 -35.51 17.72 7.18
C ALA A 510 -35.52 17.02 5.81
N ASP A 511 -35.64 17.79 4.74
CA ASP A 511 -35.67 17.30 3.36
C ASP A 511 -34.33 16.68 2.89
N GLU A 512 -33.26 16.85 3.67
CA GLU A 512 -31.91 16.38 3.33
C GLU A 512 -31.60 14.95 3.84
N GLY A 513 -32.60 14.24 4.39
CA GLY A 513 -32.47 12.82 4.75
C GLY A 513 -31.86 12.58 6.13
N GLN A 514 -32.50 13.14 7.16
CA GLN A 514 -32.12 13.01 8.57
C GLN A 514 -31.89 11.55 8.98
N ARG A 515 -30.86 11.33 9.79
CA ARG A 515 -30.59 10.05 10.44
C ARG A 515 -30.44 10.28 11.93
N GLU A 516 -31.14 9.48 12.73
CA GLU A 516 -30.98 9.48 14.18
C GLU A 516 -29.55 9.13 14.61
N THR A 517 -28.85 8.34 13.79
CA THR A 517 -27.44 8.02 13.99
C THR A 517 -26.63 8.32 12.73
N VAL A 518 -25.63 9.18 12.87
CA VAL A 518 -24.65 9.53 11.83
C VAL A 518 -23.25 9.08 12.24
N LYS A 519 -22.32 9.03 11.28
CA LYS A 519 -20.91 8.79 11.58
C LYS A 519 -20.15 10.10 11.40
N PHE A 520 -19.63 10.65 12.49
CA PHE A 520 -18.76 11.81 12.45
C PHE A 520 -17.31 11.34 12.64
N LEU A 521 -16.44 11.59 11.65
CA LEU A 521 -15.01 11.23 11.67
C LEU A 521 -14.73 9.75 12.04
N GLY A 522 -15.65 8.85 11.67
CA GLY A 522 -15.57 7.42 11.97
C GLY A 522 -16.29 6.97 13.24
N ILE A 523 -16.70 7.90 14.11
CA ILE A 523 -17.41 7.63 15.36
C ILE A 523 -18.93 7.75 15.14
N PRO A 524 -19.71 6.70 15.44
CA PRO A 524 -21.17 6.79 15.50
C PRO A 524 -21.64 7.81 16.55
N TRP A 525 -22.50 8.73 16.14
CA TRP A 525 -23.14 9.74 16.97
C TRP A 525 -24.65 9.60 16.86
N ASN A 526 -25.34 9.38 17.98
CA ASN A 526 -26.79 9.49 18.06
C ASN A 526 -27.14 10.94 18.39
N THR A 527 -27.85 11.60 17.48
CA THR A 527 -28.13 13.02 17.57
C THR A 527 -29.23 13.34 18.56
N SER A 528 -30.23 12.47 18.68
CA SER A 528 -31.36 12.68 19.60
C SER A 528 -30.98 12.55 21.08
N LYS A 529 -30.06 11.63 21.39
CA LYS A 529 -29.54 11.43 22.76
C LYS A 529 -28.24 12.18 23.01
N ASP A 530 -27.65 12.73 21.96
CA ASP A 530 -26.33 13.32 21.95
C ASP A 530 -25.23 12.40 22.53
N THR A 531 -25.19 11.15 22.06
CA THR A 531 -24.24 10.13 22.56
C THR A 531 -23.32 9.62 21.47
N LEU A 532 -22.00 9.66 21.72
CA LEU A 532 -21.00 8.97 20.92
C LEU A 532 -20.96 7.48 21.29
N THR A 533 -20.93 6.60 20.30
CA THR A 533 -20.94 5.14 20.52
C THR A 533 -19.73 4.50 19.83
N ALA A 534 -18.90 3.80 20.61
CA ALA A 534 -17.85 2.95 20.05
C ALA A 534 -18.41 1.58 19.63
N ARG A 535 -18.00 1.10 18.45
CA ARG A 535 -18.31 -0.26 18.02
C ARG A 535 -17.15 -1.18 18.35
N LEU A 536 -17.38 -2.09 19.29
CA LEU A 536 -16.45 -3.18 19.54
C LEU A 536 -16.65 -4.28 18.48
N PRO A 537 -15.57 -4.90 17.97
CA PRO A 537 -15.69 -6.00 17.04
C PRO A 537 -16.40 -7.19 17.70
N PRO A 538 -17.20 -7.95 16.94
CA PRO A 538 -17.74 -9.21 17.44
C PRO A 538 -16.58 -10.17 17.72
N ILE A 539 -16.65 -10.88 18.85
CA ILE A 539 -15.70 -11.94 19.20
C ILE A 539 -16.29 -13.25 18.69
N GLU A 540 -15.87 -13.70 17.52
CA GLU A 540 -16.32 -14.98 16.94
C GLU A 540 -15.31 -16.09 17.26
N ASN A 541 -15.79 -17.21 17.81
CA ASN A 541 -15.03 -18.45 18.08
C ASN A 541 -13.67 -18.25 18.76
N VAL A 542 -13.71 -17.93 20.07
CA VAL A 542 -12.53 -17.79 20.94
C VAL A 542 -11.63 -19.03 20.90
N GLU A 543 -12.21 -20.23 20.82
CA GLU A 543 -11.49 -21.51 20.89
C GLU A 543 -10.57 -21.80 19.69
N GLN A 544 -10.77 -21.14 18.54
CA GLN A 544 -9.94 -21.31 17.34
C GLN A 544 -9.26 -20.01 16.90
N SER A 545 -9.22 -19.02 17.78
CA SER A 545 -8.67 -17.70 17.45
C SER A 545 -7.15 -17.71 17.30
N THR A 546 -6.66 -17.24 16.16
CA THR A 546 -5.25 -17.02 15.87
C THR A 546 -4.75 -15.70 16.47
N LYS A 547 -3.42 -15.59 16.71
CA LYS A 547 -2.79 -14.31 17.12
C LYS A 547 -3.17 -13.16 16.18
N ARG A 548 -3.30 -13.44 14.88
CA ARG A 548 -3.72 -12.49 13.85
C ARG A 548 -5.16 -12.02 14.02
N GLN A 549 -6.10 -12.90 14.36
CA GLN A 549 -7.49 -12.54 14.62
C GLN A 549 -7.63 -11.68 15.87
N VAL A 550 -6.88 -12.00 16.92
CA VAL A 550 -6.81 -11.17 18.14
C VAL A 550 -6.28 -9.77 17.82
N LEU A 551 -5.17 -9.67 17.08
CA LEU A 551 -4.63 -8.38 16.64
C LEU A 551 -5.65 -7.60 15.79
N LYS A 552 -6.32 -8.26 14.83
CA LYS A 552 -7.33 -7.65 13.97
C LYS A 552 -8.51 -7.10 14.79
N ALA A 553 -8.97 -7.83 15.81
CA ALA A 553 -10.05 -7.38 16.68
C ALA A 553 -9.62 -6.12 17.44
N ILE A 554 -8.50 -6.17 18.18
CA ILE A 554 -8.02 -5.03 18.97
C ILE A 554 -7.78 -3.81 18.08
N ALA A 555 -7.11 -3.99 16.93
CA ALA A 555 -6.81 -2.90 16.00
C ALA A 555 -8.03 -2.35 15.25
N SER A 556 -9.17 -3.06 15.25
CA SER A 556 -10.40 -2.57 14.64
C SER A 556 -11.18 -1.59 15.53
N ILE A 557 -10.80 -1.47 16.81
CA ILE A 557 -11.41 -0.53 17.74
C ILE A 557 -10.87 0.87 17.43
N TYR A 558 -11.73 1.72 16.88
CA TYR A 558 -11.38 3.11 16.55
C TYR A 558 -11.68 4.01 17.75
N ASP A 559 -10.61 4.49 18.42
CA ASP A 559 -10.70 5.33 19.62
C ASP A 559 -9.65 6.47 19.58
N PRO A 560 -9.85 7.48 18.71
CA PRO A 560 -8.88 8.55 18.51
C PRO A 560 -8.64 9.42 19.76
N LEU A 561 -9.62 9.52 20.66
CA LEU A 561 -9.51 10.29 21.90
C LEU A 561 -9.00 9.47 23.10
N GLY A 562 -8.81 8.15 22.95
CA GLY A 562 -8.41 7.27 24.04
C GLY A 562 -9.49 7.08 25.12
N LEU A 563 -10.76 7.36 24.83
CA LEU A 563 -11.87 7.28 25.80
C LEU A 563 -12.15 5.85 26.26
N LEU A 564 -11.83 4.87 25.42
CA LEU A 564 -12.01 3.45 25.68
C LEU A 564 -10.74 2.80 26.24
N ALA A 565 -9.69 3.58 26.54
CA ALA A 565 -8.44 3.05 27.06
C ALA A 565 -8.64 2.08 28.26
N PRO A 566 -9.52 2.34 29.25
CA PRO A 566 -9.76 1.39 30.34
C PRO A 566 -10.27 0.02 29.87
N ALA A 567 -11.03 -0.05 28.77
CA ALA A 567 -11.55 -1.29 28.19
C ALA A 567 -10.55 -1.95 27.22
N ILE A 568 -9.73 -1.15 26.51
CA ILE A 568 -8.81 -1.64 25.49
C ILE A 568 -7.47 -2.10 26.09
N VAL A 569 -6.98 -1.46 27.15
CA VAL A 569 -5.68 -1.77 27.77
C VAL A 569 -5.58 -3.24 28.20
N PRO A 570 -6.58 -3.85 28.88
CA PRO A 570 -6.54 -5.28 29.19
C PRO A 570 -6.42 -6.17 27.95
N ALA A 571 -7.11 -5.83 26.86
CA ALA A 571 -7.03 -6.56 25.60
C ALA A 571 -5.63 -6.45 24.97
N LYS A 572 -4.98 -5.28 25.06
CA LYS A 572 -3.60 -5.07 24.62
C LYS A 572 -2.59 -5.83 25.47
N GLN A 573 -2.78 -5.86 26.79
CA GLN A 573 -1.96 -6.66 27.70
C GLN A 573 -2.08 -8.15 27.36
N PHE A 574 -3.31 -8.64 27.17
CA PHE A 574 -3.57 -10.00 26.71
C PHE A 574 -2.84 -10.29 25.39
N PHE A 575 -2.93 -9.40 24.40
CA PHE A 575 -2.22 -9.57 23.13
C PHE A 575 -0.70 -9.60 23.30
N GLN A 576 -0.14 -8.74 24.14
CA GLN A 576 1.29 -8.74 24.44
C GLN A 576 1.74 -10.05 25.09
N GLU A 577 0.97 -10.57 26.06
CA GLU A 577 1.23 -11.86 26.70
C GLU A 577 1.11 -13.02 25.72
N LEU A 578 0.07 -13.03 24.90
CA LEU A 578 -0.14 -14.01 23.84
C LEU A 578 1.02 -14.02 22.84
N TRP A 579 1.60 -12.85 22.55
CA TRP A 579 2.73 -12.73 21.64
C TRP A 579 4.03 -13.31 22.21
N LYS A 580 4.22 -13.22 23.53
CA LYS A 580 5.38 -13.77 24.25
C LYS A 580 5.37 -15.30 24.34
N LYS A 581 4.20 -15.94 24.15
CA LYS A 581 4.08 -17.40 24.16
C LYS A 581 4.48 -17.97 22.79
N GLU A 582 5.42 -18.91 22.77
CA GLU A 582 5.63 -19.79 21.61
C GLU A 582 4.41 -20.72 21.54
N VAL A 583 3.58 -20.56 20.51
CA VAL A 583 2.40 -21.39 20.23
C VAL A 583 2.56 -21.93 18.83
#